data_AF-A0AAX2RVU5-F1
#
_entry.id   AF-A0AAX2RVU5-F1
#
_cell.length_a   1.000
_cell.length_b   1.000
_cell.length_c   1.000
_cell.angle_alpha   90.00
_cell.angle_beta   90.00
_cell.angle_gamma   90.00
#
_symmetry.space_group_name_H-M   'P 1'
#
loop_
_entity.id
_entity.type
_entity.pdbx_description
1 polymer ?
#
loop_
_entity_poly.entity_id
_entity_poly.type
_entity_poly.pdbx_seq_one_letter_code
_entity_poly.pdbx_strand_id
1 'polypeptide(L)'
;MAYPKEVRDKVRRAFVFDRLSLEVAAMKSGVNYSTARRWKDDARAAGDDWDKAQAAQLIAGGGIEGAARQMLAGLVTQYQATMDELDGAEMKPADKVALLASLADAYNKTINASKRILPETNELAIAMGVVQRLAAFIKDRHPEHVGAFADVLGPFGDELAVAYG
;
A
#
# COMPACT_ATOMS: atom_id res chain seq x y z
N MET A 1 7.13 17.20 34.82
CA MET A 1 7.57 18.22 33.86
C MET A 1 6.80 18.02 32.57
N ALA A 2 6.17 19.07 32.02
CA ALA A 2 5.48 18.97 30.74
C ALA A 2 6.52 18.96 29.62
N TYR A 3 6.51 17.94 28.77
CA TYR A 3 7.40 17.91 27.61
C TYR A 3 6.91 18.90 26.53
N PRO A 4 7.81 19.48 25.74
CA PRO A 4 7.45 20.32 24.60
C PRO A 4 6.65 19.54 23.55
N LYS A 5 5.80 20.24 22.78
CA LYS A 5 5.01 19.65 21.68
C LYS A 5 5.91 18.96 20.66
N GLU A 6 7.09 19.52 20.41
CA GLU A 6 8.09 19.04 19.47
C GLU A 6 8.59 17.63 19.83
N VAL A 7 8.67 17.30 21.13
CA VAL A 7 9.07 15.96 21.59
C VAL A 7 7.96 14.95 21.32
N ARG A 8 6.71 15.33 21.55
CA ARG A 8 5.54 14.50 21.20
C ARG A 8 5.43 14.27 19.69
N ASP A 9 5.68 15.30 18.89
CA ASP A 9 5.64 15.19 17.42
C ASP A 9 6.77 14.29 16.89
N LYS A 10 7.95 14.29 17.52
CA LYS A 10 9.04 13.34 17.23
C LYS A 10 8.64 11.90 17.53
N VAL A 11 8.01 11.64 18.68
CA VAL A 11 7.51 10.30 19.04
C VAL A 11 6.44 9.85 18.04
N ARG A 12 5.47 10.71 17.73
CA ARG A 12 4.43 10.43 16.73
C ARG A 12 5.04 10.10 15.38
N ARG A 13 6.04 10.88 14.93
CA ARG A 13 6.68 10.64 13.64
C ARG A 13 7.42 9.31 13.59
N ALA A 14 8.21 9.03 14.63
CA ALA A 14 8.95 7.78 14.75
C ALA A 14 8.03 6.55 14.81
N PHE A 15 6.87 6.68 15.45
CA PHE A 15 5.85 5.64 15.47
C PHE A 15 5.14 5.51 14.12
N VAL A 16 4.55 6.58 13.60
CA VAL A 16 3.66 6.57 12.42
C VAL A 16 4.42 6.37 11.11
N PHE A 17 5.54 7.08 10.90
CA PHE A 17 6.27 7.09 9.63
C PHE A 17 7.51 6.18 9.66
N ASP A 18 8.31 6.24 10.74
CA ASP A 18 9.51 5.37 10.84
C ASP A 18 9.18 3.93 11.26
N ARG A 19 7.91 3.64 11.60
CA ARG A 19 7.38 2.31 12.01
C ARG A 19 8.10 1.69 13.22
N LEU A 20 8.64 2.51 14.10
CA LEU A 20 9.22 2.01 15.35
C LEU A 20 8.10 1.60 16.31
N SER A 21 8.37 0.61 17.16
CA SER A 21 7.47 0.34 18.28
C SER A 21 7.36 1.59 19.16
N LEU A 22 6.22 1.76 19.85
CA LEU A 22 6.02 2.93 20.70
C LEU A 22 7.09 3.03 21.79
N GLU A 23 7.61 1.89 22.26
CA GLU A 23 8.73 1.81 23.19
C GLU A 23 10.03 2.33 22.60
N VAL A 24 10.39 1.90 21.38
CA VAL A 24 11.60 2.37 20.69
C VAL A 24 11.48 3.86 20.31
N ALA A 25 10.30 4.30 19.86
CA ALA A 25 10.03 5.70 19.55
C ALA A 25 10.15 6.61 20.79
N ALA A 26 9.68 6.13 21.94
CA ALA A 26 9.80 6.81 23.23
C ALA A 26 11.28 6.91 23.66
N MET A 27 12.00 5.79 23.61
CA MET A 27 13.43 5.73 23.94
C MET A 27 14.26 6.67 23.05
N LYS A 28 14.05 6.63 21.72
CA LYS A 28 14.72 7.50 20.73
C LYS A 28 14.45 8.99 20.98
N SER A 29 13.31 9.32 21.56
CA SER A 29 12.91 10.70 21.86
C SER A 29 13.21 11.12 23.30
N GLY A 30 13.87 10.26 24.10
CA GLY A 30 14.24 10.56 25.48
C GLY A 30 13.05 10.63 26.44
N VAL A 31 11.95 9.92 26.17
CA VAL A 31 10.76 9.91 27.03
C VAL A 31 10.43 8.50 27.50
N ASN A 32 9.76 8.41 28.66
CA ASN A 32 9.29 7.13 29.18
C ASN A 32 8.14 6.58 28.32
N TYR A 33 8.09 5.26 28.12
CA TYR A 33 7.01 4.56 27.43
C TYR A 33 5.61 4.94 27.95
N SER A 34 5.43 5.08 29.26
CA SER A 34 4.15 5.47 29.86
C SER A 34 3.67 6.86 29.40
N THR A 35 4.61 7.77 29.14
CA THR A 35 4.33 9.11 28.61
C THR A 35 3.93 9.04 27.14
N ALA A 36 4.67 8.27 26.33
CA ALA A 36 4.35 8.06 24.92
C ALA A 36 2.99 7.36 24.72
N ARG A 37 2.66 6.39 25.58
CA ARG A 37 1.35 5.73 25.61
C ARG A 37 0.22 6.70 25.90
N ARG A 38 0.37 7.52 26.94
CA ARG A 38 -0.62 8.55 27.27
C ARG A 38 -0.83 9.54 26.11
N TRP A 39 0.24 9.97 25.42
CA TRP A 39 0.09 10.85 24.26
C TRP A 39 -0.66 10.21 23.10
N LYS A 40 -0.43 8.93 22.86
CA LYS A 40 -1.15 8.17 21.84
C LYS A 40 -2.64 8.06 22.18
N ASP A 41 -2.97 7.84 23.46
CA ASP A 41 -4.35 7.78 23.95
C ASP A 41 -5.04 9.16 23.90
N ASP A 42 -4.35 10.23 24.32
CA ASP A 42 -4.83 11.61 24.26
C ASP A 42 -5.06 12.05 22.79
N ALA A 43 -4.15 11.69 21.88
CA ALA A 43 -4.28 11.97 20.45
C ALA A 43 -5.47 11.22 19.84
N ARG A 44 -5.66 9.95 20.20
CA ARG A 44 -6.83 9.17 19.79
C ARG A 44 -8.14 9.82 20.28
N ALA A 45 -8.18 10.28 21.53
CA ALA A 45 -9.35 10.99 22.07
C ALA A 45 -9.63 12.32 21.34
N ALA A 46 -8.59 12.98 20.83
CA ALA A 46 -8.68 14.17 20.00
C ALA A 46 -8.95 13.88 18.50
N GLY A 47 -9.14 12.61 18.13
CA GLY A 47 -9.43 12.18 16.75
C GLY A 47 -8.22 11.87 15.88
N ASP A 48 -6.99 12.04 16.38
CA ASP A 48 -5.74 11.65 15.71
C ASP A 48 -5.30 10.25 16.16
N ASP A 49 -5.84 9.21 15.53
CA ASP A 49 -5.47 7.83 15.85
C ASP A 49 -4.16 7.43 15.16
N TRP A 50 -3.07 7.37 15.93
CA TRP A 50 -1.74 7.07 15.40
C TRP A 50 -1.65 5.65 14.83
N ASP A 51 -2.43 4.68 15.32
CA ASP A 51 -2.46 3.33 14.74
C ASP A 51 -3.11 3.36 13.35
N LYS A 52 -4.21 4.12 13.20
CA LYS A 52 -4.83 4.33 11.89
C LYS A 52 -3.93 5.13 10.97
N ALA A 53 -3.22 6.12 11.46
CA ALA A 53 -2.27 6.91 10.67
C ALA A 53 -1.09 6.06 10.19
N GLN A 54 -0.55 5.18 11.05
CA GLN A 54 0.51 4.23 10.69
C GLN A 54 0.00 3.20 9.66
N ALA A 55 -1.22 2.68 9.83
CA ALA A 55 -1.86 1.77 8.89
C ALA A 55 -2.19 2.45 7.54
N ALA A 56 -2.64 3.70 7.55
CA ALA A 56 -2.89 4.47 6.33
C ALA A 56 -1.58 4.74 5.57
N GLN A 57 -0.46 4.95 6.26
CA GLN A 57 0.87 5.04 5.65
C GLN A 57 1.28 3.72 4.99
N LEU A 58 0.97 2.57 5.60
CA LEU A 58 1.19 1.25 4.99
C LEU A 58 0.41 1.07 3.68
N ILE A 59 -0.83 1.59 3.63
CA ILE A 59 -1.70 1.52 2.45
C ILE A 59 -1.21 2.50 1.38
N ALA A 60 -0.89 3.75 1.74
CA ALA A 60 -0.44 4.78 0.81
C ALA A 60 0.98 4.54 0.24
N GLY A 61 1.81 3.74 0.93
CA GLY A 61 3.17 3.38 0.48
C GLY A 61 3.26 2.05 -0.29
N GLY A 62 2.14 1.48 -0.74
CA GLY A 62 2.12 0.24 -1.52
C GLY A 62 2.58 -1.00 -0.74
N GLY A 63 2.17 -1.15 0.53
CA GLY A 63 2.65 -2.15 1.50
C GLY A 63 2.62 -3.64 1.10
N ILE A 64 2.07 -4.53 1.95
CA ILE A 64 2.07 -6.00 1.74
C ILE A 64 1.56 -6.37 0.34
N GLU A 65 0.68 -5.55 -0.22
CA GLU A 65 0.14 -5.68 -1.57
C GLU A 65 1.22 -5.53 -2.67
N GLY A 66 2.10 -4.53 -2.60
CA GLY A 66 3.20 -4.35 -3.55
C GLY A 66 4.22 -5.49 -3.46
N ALA A 67 4.56 -5.93 -2.24
CA ALA A 67 5.41 -7.09 -2.02
C ALA A 67 4.77 -8.40 -2.55
N ALA A 68 3.46 -8.57 -2.36
CA ALA A 68 2.71 -9.70 -2.89
C ALA A 68 2.65 -9.67 -4.44
N ARG A 69 2.43 -8.50 -5.06
CA ARG A 69 2.47 -8.33 -6.53
C ARG A 69 3.85 -8.68 -7.08
N GLN A 70 4.92 -8.21 -6.44
CA GLN A 70 6.30 -8.53 -6.85
C GLN A 70 6.62 -10.02 -6.68
N MET A 71 6.16 -10.64 -5.58
CA MET A 71 6.31 -12.08 -5.35
C MET A 71 5.57 -12.90 -6.43
N LEU A 72 4.35 -12.51 -6.79
CA LEU A 72 3.57 -13.17 -7.83
C LEU A 72 4.21 -13.02 -9.21
N ALA A 73 4.74 -11.84 -9.54
CA ALA A 73 5.51 -11.65 -10.78
C ALA A 73 6.75 -12.56 -10.83
N GLY A 74 7.44 -12.73 -9.70
CA GLY A 74 8.54 -13.68 -9.57
C GLY A 74 8.12 -15.14 -9.76
N LEU A 75 6.97 -15.54 -9.20
CA LEU A 75 6.40 -16.89 -9.37
C LEU A 75 6.00 -17.17 -10.82
N VAL A 76 5.37 -16.21 -11.50
CA VAL A 76 5.04 -16.31 -12.93
C VAL A 76 6.32 -16.53 -13.75
N THR A 77 7.38 -15.78 -13.44
CA THR A 77 8.68 -15.91 -14.11
C THR A 77 9.29 -17.30 -13.89
N GLN A 78 9.21 -17.84 -12.66
CA GLN A 78 9.68 -19.20 -12.36
C GLN A 78 8.88 -20.28 -13.10
N TYR A 79 7.56 -20.12 -13.21
CA TYR A 79 6.75 -21.06 -13.96
C TYR A 79 7.09 -21.06 -15.44
N GLN A 80 7.29 -19.89 -16.04
CA GLN A 80 7.72 -19.79 -17.44
C GLN A 80 9.07 -20.48 -17.65
N ALA A 81 10.06 -20.20 -16.81
CA ALA A 81 11.38 -20.83 -16.90
C ALA A 81 11.30 -22.36 -16.74
N THR A 82 10.46 -22.85 -15.84
CA THR A 82 10.25 -24.29 -15.62
C THR A 82 9.54 -24.94 -16.82
N MET A 83 8.57 -24.26 -17.42
CA MET A 83 7.91 -24.70 -18.66
C MET A 83 8.92 -24.83 -19.80
N ASP A 84 9.78 -23.82 -19.99
CA ASP A 84 10.79 -23.80 -21.03
C ASP A 84 11.82 -24.94 -20.84
N GLU A 85 12.24 -25.20 -19.59
CA GLU A 85 13.12 -26.32 -19.25
C GLU A 85 12.46 -27.68 -19.53
N LEU A 86 11.19 -27.84 -19.15
CA LEU A 86 10.42 -29.06 -19.44
C LEU A 86 10.23 -29.27 -20.94
N ASP A 87 10.07 -28.20 -21.71
CA ASP A 87 9.94 -28.25 -23.16
C ASP A 87 11.20 -28.77 -23.86
N GLY A 88 12.38 -28.40 -23.36
CA GLY A 88 13.67 -28.89 -23.86
C GLY A 88 14.12 -30.25 -23.31
N ALA A 89 13.50 -30.75 -22.23
CA ALA A 89 13.97 -31.94 -21.54
C ALA A 89 13.68 -33.25 -22.31
N GLU A 90 14.69 -34.12 -22.41
CA GLU A 90 14.48 -35.51 -22.83
C GLU A 90 13.86 -36.33 -21.69
N MET A 91 12.59 -36.68 -21.87
CA MET A 91 11.83 -37.53 -20.95
C MET A 91 10.67 -38.20 -21.68
N LYS A 92 10.01 -39.17 -21.04
CA LYS A 92 8.85 -39.81 -21.65
C LYS A 92 7.71 -38.80 -21.80
N PRO A 93 6.96 -38.83 -22.92
CA PRO A 93 5.84 -37.91 -23.14
C PRO A 93 4.79 -37.91 -22.02
N ALA A 94 4.51 -39.08 -21.45
CA ALA A 94 3.57 -39.21 -20.34
C ALA A 94 4.05 -38.47 -19.07
N ASP A 95 5.35 -38.55 -18.76
CA ASP A 95 5.95 -37.88 -17.61
C ASP A 95 5.96 -36.36 -17.82
N LYS A 96 6.26 -35.90 -19.04
CA LYS A 96 6.23 -34.49 -19.42
C LYS A 96 4.85 -33.87 -19.28
N VAL A 97 3.81 -34.56 -19.78
CA VAL A 97 2.41 -34.12 -19.64
C VAL A 97 2.01 -34.04 -18.17
N ALA A 98 2.40 -35.02 -17.35
CA ALA A 98 2.10 -35.02 -15.92
C ALA A 98 2.75 -33.83 -15.18
N LEU A 99 4.01 -33.51 -15.50
CA LEU A 99 4.73 -32.38 -14.91
C LEU A 99 4.13 -31.03 -15.34
N LEU A 100 3.81 -30.87 -16.63
CA LEU A 100 3.15 -29.65 -17.14
C LEU A 100 1.75 -29.45 -16.53
N ALA A 101 0.97 -30.53 -16.37
CA ALA A 101 -0.33 -30.46 -15.72
C ALA A 101 -0.21 -30.06 -14.23
N SER A 102 0.80 -30.60 -13.53
CA SER A 102 1.08 -30.23 -12.14
C SER A 102 1.47 -28.76 -12.00
N LEU A 103 2.28 -28.24 -12.92
CA LEU A 103 2.68 -26.84 -12.95
C LEU A 103 1.48 -25.91 -13.21
N ALA A 104 0.60 -26.28 -14.16
CA ALA A 104 -0.61 -25.52 -14.46
C ALA A 104 -1.60 -25.49 -13.28
N ASP A 105 -1.76 -26.60 -12.55
CA ASP A 105 -2.59 -26.65 -11.34
C ASP A 105 -2.00 -25.76 -10.22
N ALA A 106 -0.68 -25.81 -10.01
CA ALA A 106 0.02 -24.97 -9.05
C ALA A 106 -0.11 -23.46 -9.39
N TYR A 107 0.00 -23.12 -10.68
CA TYR A 107 -0.23 -21.77 -11.18
C TYR A 107 -1.64 -21.27 -10.84
N ASN A 108 -2.67 -22.06 -11.20
CA ASN A 108 -4.06 -21.71 -10.95
C ASN A 108 -4.39 -21.55 -9.46
N LYS A 109 -3.82 -22.40 -8.60
CA LYS A 109 -3.96 -22.28 -7.13
C LYS A 109 -3.34 -20.99 -6.61
N THR A 110 -2.16 -20.64 -7.09
CA THR A 110 -1.44 -19.42 -6.72
C THR A 110 -2.23 -18.17 -7.13
N ILE A 111 -2.74 -18.12 -8.36
CA ILE A 111 -3.57 -17.01 -8.86
C ILE A 111 -4.91 -16.90 -8.11
N ASN A 112 -5.55 -18.02 -7.79
CA ASN A 112 -6.81 -17.99 -7.04
C ASN A 112 -6.61 -17.60 -5.57
N ALA A 113 -5.49 -17.99 -4.96
CA ALA A 113 -5.11 -17.54 -3.63
C ALA A 113 -4.77 -16.05 -3.60
N SER A 114 -4.11 -15.54 -4.66
CA SER A 114 -3.73 -14.13 -4.74
C SER A 114 -4.92 -13.19 -4.87
N LYS A 115 -5.98 -13.56 -5.59
CA LYS A 115 -7.24 -12.76 -5.69
C LYS A 115 -7.91 -12.46 -4.35
N ARG A 116 -7.63 -13.25 -3.31
CA ARG A 116 -8.16 -13.01 -1.94
C ARG A 116 -7.29 -12.07 -1.11
N ILE A 117 -6.03 -11.87 -1.53
CA ILE A 117 -5.00 -11.08 -0.85
C ILE A 117 -4.80 -9.73 -1.55
N LEU A 118 -4.93 -9.72 -2.88
CA LEU A 118 -4.96 -8.56 -3.75
C LEU A 118 -6.42 -8.28 -4.13
N PRO A 119 -7.20 -7.51 -3.36
CA PRO A 119 -8.37 -6.88 -3.95
C PRO A 119 -7.88 -6.09 -5.17
N GLU A 120 -8.56 -6.20 -6.30
CA GLU A 120 -8.33 -5.33 -7.47
C GLU A 120 -8.76 -3.91 -7.12
N THR A 121 -8.07 -3.30 -6.17
CA THR A 121 -8.12 -1.89 -5.87
C THR A 121 -7.26 -1.29 -6.97
N ASN A 122 -7.91 -0.95 -8.08
CA ASN A 122 -7.27 -0.11 -9.09
C ASN A 122 -7.11 1.26 -8.44
N GLU A 123 -6.04 1.41 -7.65
CA GLU A 123 -5.76 2.58 -6.81
C GLU A 123 -5.76 3.84 -7.66
N LEU A 124 -5.24 3.76 -8.89
CA LEU A 124 -5.35 4.80 -9.89
C LEU A 124 -6.82 5.12 -10.23
N ALA A 125 -7.66 4.11 -10.51
CA ALA A 125 -9.08 4.35 -10.76
C ALA A 125 -9.83 4.95 -9.55
N ILE A 126 -9.44 4.59 -8.33
CA ILE A 126 -10.02 5.15 -7.10
C ILE A 126 -9.54 6.59 -6.90
N ALA A 127 -8.24 6.87 -7.06
CA ALA A 127 -7.67 8.20 -6.98
C ALA A 127 -8.31 9.14 -8.03
N MET A 128 -8.43 8.66 -9.28
CA MET A 128 -9.12 9.36 -10.36
C MET A 128 -10.61 9.59 -10.01
N GLY A 129 -11.28 8.61 -9.40
CA GLY A 129 -12.66 8.76 -8.93
C GLY A 129 -12.82 9.82 -7.82
N VAL A 130 -11.85 9.96 -6.92
CA VAL A 130 -11.84 11.02 -5.89
C VAL A 130 -11.66 12.40 -6.53
N VAL A 131 -10.74 12.53 -7.49
CA VAL A 131 -10.52 13.78 -8.23
C VAL A 131 -11.76 14.22 -8.99
N GLN A 132 -12.46 13.29 -9.65
CA GLN A 132 -13.72 13.57 -10.35
C GLN A 132 -14.83 14.02 -9.37
N ARG A 133 -14.92 13.41 -8.19
CA ARG A 133 -15.88 13.84 -7.14
C ARG A 133 -15.57 15.24 -6.62
N LEU A 134 -14.29 15.58 -6.45
CA LEU A 134 -13.87 16.93 -6.08
C LEU A 134 -14.22 17.95 -7.18
N ALA A 135 -14.00 17.60 -8.44
CA ALA A 135 -14.39 18.42 -9.58
C ALA A 135 -15.90 18.73 -9.58
N ALA A 136 -16.72 17.69 -9.37
CA ALA A 136 -18.18 17.85 -9.25
C ALA A 136 -18.58 18.71 -8.04
N PHE A 137 -17.96 18.48 -6.88
CA PHE A 137 -18.21 19.29 -5.68
C PHE A 137 -17.89 20.77 -5.90
N ILE A 138 -16.74 21.09 -6.52
CA ILE A 138 -16.34 22.47 -6.82
C ILE A 138 -17.33 23.09 -7.80
N LYS A 139 -17.70 22.38 -8.86
CA LYS A 139 -18.70 22.87 -9.82
C LYS A 139 -20.04 23.22 -9.16
N ASP A 140 -20.49 22.39 -8.22
CA ASP A 140 -21.82 22.53 -7.61
C ASP A 140 -21.84 23.50 -6.42
N ARG A 141 -20.72 23.66 -5.69
CA ARG A 141 -20.65 24.43 -4.44
C ARG A 141 -19.80 25.69 -4.52
N HIS A 142 -18.80 25.70 -5.41
CA HIS A 142 -17.78 26.75 -5.54
C HIS A 142 -17.47 27.04 -7.02
N PRO A 143 -18.47 27.46 -7.83
CA PRO A 143 -18.31 27.66 -9.26
C PRO A 143 -17.19 28.67 -9.60
N GLU A 144 -16.90 29.62 -8.71
CA GLU A 144 -15.80 30.58 -8.81
C GLU A 144 -14.40 29.93 -8.87
N HIS A 145 -14.26 28.69 -8.41
CA HIS A 145 -13.00 27.96 -8.39
C HIS A 145 -12.84 26.96 -9.55
N VAL A 146 -13.86 26.78 -10.40
CA VAL A 146 -13.84 25.80 -11.49
C VAL A 146 -12.71 26.05 -12.48
N GLY A 147 -12.48 27.31 -12.86
CA GLY A 147 -11.42 27.67 -13.81
C GLY A 147 -10.03 27.31 -13.27
N ALA A 148 -9.70 27.82 -12.07
CA ALA A 148 -8.42 27.53 -11.43
C ALA A 148 -8.21 26.04 -11.12
N PHE A 149 -9.29 25.30 -10.81
CA PHE A 149 -9.22 23.87 -10.57
C PHE A 149 -8.99 23.07 -11.86
N ALA A 150 -9.59 23.47 -12.98
CA ALA A 150 -9.38 22.83 -14.27
C ALA A 150 -7.92 22.96 -14.74
N ASP A 151 -7.28 24.10 -14.50
CA ASP A 151 -5.89 24.37 -14.89
C ASP A 151 -4.89 23.42 -14.22
N VAL A 152 -5.18 22.96 -12.99
CA VAL A 152 -4.32 22.03 -12.24
C VAL A 152 -4.72 20.57 -12.38
N LEU A 153 -5.92 20.28 -12.91
CA LEU A 153 -6.49 18.93 -12.95
C LEU A 153 -5.69 17.99 -13.86
N GLY A 154 -5.28 18.48 -15.03
CA GLY A 154 -4.47 17.71 -15.99
C GLY A 154 -3.11 17.30 -15.41
N PRO A 155 -2.27 18.27 -15.00
CA PRO A 155 -0.98 17.98 -14.37
C PRO A 155 -1.09 17.11 -13.11
N PHE A 156 -2.14 17.31 -12.31
CA PHE A 156 -2.36 16.47 -11.13
C PHE A 156 -2.78 15.04 -11.49
N GLY A 157 -3.51 14.85 -12.59
CA GLY A 157 -3.81 13.52 -13.14
C GLY A 157 -2.55 12.76 -13.54
N ASP A 158 -1.56 13.44 -14.13
CA ASP A 158 -0.26 12.84 -14.46
C ASP A 158 0.52 12.43 -13.20
N GLU A 159 0.50 13.26 -12.15
CA GLU A 159 1.08 12.91 -10.84
C GLU A 159 0.40 11.69 -10.21
N LEU A 160 -0.93 11.55 -10.34
CA LEU A 160 -1.65 10.37 -9.88
C LEU A 160 -1.30 9.12 -10.68
N ALA A 161 -1.09 9.25 -12.00
CA ALA A 161 -0.65 8.14 -12.83
C ALA A 161 0.77 7.68 -12.46
N VAL A 162 1.65 8.58 -12.04
CA VAL A 162 2.99 8.23 -11.53
C VAL A 162 2.93 7.62 -10.13
N ALA A 163 2.04 8.11 -9.27
CA ALA A 163 1.94 7.67 -7.87
C ALA A 163 1.18 6.34 -7.70
N TYR A 164 0.22 6.03 -8.57
CA TYR A 164 -0.71 4.91 -8.42
C TYR A 164 -0.84 3.99 -9.64
N GLY A 165 -0.20 4.31 -10.77
CA GLY A 165 -0.11 3.47 -11.97
C GLY A 165 1.07 2.50 -11.92
#